data_AF-A0A9Q0EPH2-F1
#
_entry.id   AF-A0A9Q0EPH2-F1
#
_cell.length_a   1.000
_cell.length_b   1.000
_cell.length_c   1.000
_cell.angle_alpha   90.00
_cell.angle_beta   90.00
_cell.angle_gamma   90.00
#
_symmetry.space_group_name_H-M   'P 1'
#
loop_
_entity.id
_entity.type
_entity.pdbx_description
1 polymer ?
#
loop_
_entity_poly.entity_id
_entity_poly.type
_entity_poly.pdbx_seq_one_letter_code
_entity_poly.pdbx_strand_id
1 'polypeptide(L)'
;MREIVHLQAGQCGNQIGAKFWEVISDEHGIDPTGSYQGDSDLQLERINVYYNEASGGKYVPRAVLVDLEPGTMDSVRSGPFGQIFRPDNFVFGQSGAGNNWAKGHYTEGAELVDSVLDVVRKEAEGCDCLQGFQLTHSLGGGTGSGMGTLLISKIREEYPDRIMNTFSVVPSPKVSDTVVEPYNATLSVHQLVENTDETFCIDNEALYDICCRTLKLTTPTYGDLNHLVSSTMSGVTTCLRFPGQLNADLRKLAVNMVPFPRLHFFMPGFAPLTSRGSQQYRALTVPELTQQMFDSKNMMAACDPRHGRYLTVAAIFRGRMSMKEVDEQMLNVQNKNSSYFVEWIPNNVKTAVYTGEGMDEMEFTEAESNMNDLVSEYQQYQDATAEEEGEFEEEEEVA
;
A
#
# COMPACT_ATOMS: atom_id res chain seq x y z
N MET A 1 10.24 -19.10 -6.09
CA MET A 1 9.67 -19.01 -4.74
C MET A 1 8.38 -18.19 -4.85
N ARG A 2 8.29 -16.97 -4.32
CA ARG A 2 7.18 -16.02 -4.54
C ARG A 2 7.69 -14.59 -4.41
N GLU A 3 8.30 -14.07 -5.45
CA GLU A 3 9.06 -12.81 -5.43
C GLU A 3 8.19 -11.58 -5.74
N ILE A 4 8.57 -10.40 -5.23
CA ILE A 4 7.91 -9.11 -5.49
C ILE A 4 8.98 -8.12 -5.96
N VAL A 5 8.71 -7.40 -7.05
CA VAL A 5 9.55 -6.29 -7.52
C VAL A 5 8.95 -4.97 -7.02
N HIS A 6 9.73 -4.23 -6.26
CA HIS A 6 9.29 -2.98 -5.64
C HIS A 6 9.75 -1.76 -6.45
N LEU A 7 8.81 -0.85 -6.71
CA LEU A 7 8.99 0.35 -7.53
C LEU A 7 8.84 1.59 -6.65
N GLN A 8 9.74 2.56 -6.81
CA GLN A 8 9.70 3.85 -6.11
C GLN A 8 9.69 4.98 -7.13
N ALA A 9 8.60 5.75 -7.21
CA ALA A 9 8.43 6.80 -8.22
C ALA A 9 8.32 8.21 -7.62
N GLY A 10 9.23 9.09 -8.04
CA GLY A 10 9.30 10.49 -7.62
C GLY A 10 9.79 10.69 -6.18
N GLN A 11 10.02 11.95 -5.79
CA GLN A 11 10.59 12.34 -4.51
C GLN A 11 9.90 11.68 -3.30
N CYS A 12 8.57 11.69 -3.23
CA CYS A 12 7.81 11.12 -2.11
C CYS A 12 7.91 9.58 -2.08
N GLY A 13 7.75 8.91 -3.22
CA GLY A 13 7.86 7.45 -3.34
C GLY A 13 9.23 6.94 -2.90
N ASN A 14 10.31 7.57 -3.37
CA ASN A 14 11.69 7.21 -2.99
C ASN A 14 12.00 7.50 -1.51
N GLN A 15 11.47 8.57 -0.90
CA GLN A 15 11.65 8.82 0.54
C GLN A 15 10.91 7.81 1.42
N ILE A 16 9.70 7.43 1.03
CA ILE A 16 8.89 6.42 1.74
C ILE A 16 9.50 5.03 1.56
N GLY A 17 9.84 4.65 0.33
CA GLY A 17 10.49 3.38 0.01
C GLY A 17 11.82 3.23 0.72
N ALA A 18 12.69 4.24 0.75
CA ALA A 18 13.93 4.21 1.53
C ALA A 18 13.68 3.94 3.03
N LYS A 19 12.61 4.49 3.62
CA LYS A 19 12.22 4.19 5.01
C LYS A 19 11.56 2.83 5.17
N PHE A 20 10.83 2.34 4.18
CA PHE A 20 10.34 0.96 4.16
C PHE A 20 11.49 -0.04 4.17
N TRP A 21 12.51 0.15 3.30
CA TRP A 21 13.70 -0.71 3.26
C TRP A 21 14.52 -0.66 4.55
N GLU A 22 14.64 0.50 5.20
CA GLU A 22 15.24 0.62 6.54
C GLU A 22 14.49 -0.26 7.55
N VAL A 23 13.17 -0.09 7.67
CA VAL A 23 12.32 -0.87 8.60
C VAL A 23 12.33 -2.37 8.31
N ILE A 24 12.25 -2.81 7.05
CA ILE A 24 12.27 -4.24 6.74
C ILE A 24 13.69 -4.84 6.79
N SER A 25 14.76 -4.06 6.58
CA SER A 25 16.13 -4.55 6.82
C SER A 25 16.34 -4.83 8.31
N ASP A 26 15.92 -3.91 9.18
CA ASP A 26 15.97 -4.09 10.64
C ASP A 26 15.13 -5.31 11.08
N GLU A 27 13.92 -5.51 10.54
CA GLU A 27 13.07 -6.67 10.85
C GLU A 27 13.67 -8.01 10.38
N HIS A 28 14.37 -8.04 9.25
CA HIS A 28 15.05 -9.24 8.73
C HIS A 28 16.50 -9.38 9.24
N GLY A 29 17.00 -8.48 10.08
CA GLY A 29 18.36 -8.53 10.62
C GLY A 29 19.45 -8.30 9.57
N ILE A 30 19.19 -7.50 8.54
CA ILE A 30 20.12 -7.20 7.44
C ILE A 30 20.83 -5.87 7.72
N ASP A 31 22.17 -5.89 7.67
CA ASP A 31 22.97 -4.67 7.85
C ASP A 31 23.03 -3.79 6.58
N PRO A 32 23.46 -2.52 6.67
CA PRO A 32 23.61 -1.64 5.51
C PRO A 32 24.62 -2.09 4.43
N THR A 33 25.37 -3.18 4.65
CA THR A 33 26.23 -3.81 3.65
C THR A 33 25.55 -4.99 2.93
N GLY A 34 24.31 -5.33 3.32
CA GLY A 34 23.54 -6.48 2.87
C GLY A 34 23.82 -7.78 3.63
N SER A 35 24.62 -7.77 4.70
CA SER A 35 24.98 -9.01 5.40
C SER A 35 23.99 -9.31 6.54
N TYR A 36 23.59 -10.57 6.70
CA TYR A 36 22.68 -10.99 7.78
C TYR A 36 23.41 -11.06 9.13
N GLN A 37 22.85 -10.40 10.15
CA GLN A 37 23.28 -10.40 11.54
C GLN A 37 22.13 -10.73 12.51
N GLY A 38 21.05 -11.36 12.03
CA GLY A 38 19.86 -11.70 12.83
C GLY A 38 20.01 -12.96 13.71
N ASP A 39 19.16 -13.05 14.74
CA ASP A 39 19.16 -14.10 15.76
C ASP A 39 18.15 -15.23 15.49
N SER A 40 17.39 -15.21 14.38
CA SER A 40 16.18 -16.05 14.22
C SER A 40 15.96 -16.54 12.79
N ASP A 41 16.00 -17.86 12.58
CA ASP A 41 15.77 -18.55 11.29
C ASP A 41 14.52 -18.06 10.52
N LEU A 42 13.44 -17.71 11.23
CA LEU A 42 12.19 -17.17 10.66
C LEU A 42 12.39 -15.87 9.86
N GLN A 43 13.48 -15.14 10.07
CA GLN A 43 13.86 -13.94 9.31
C GLN A 43 14.37 -14.28 7.91
N LEU A 44 14.96 -15.48 7.73
CA LEU A 44 15.51 -15.95 6.46
C LEU A 44 14.51 -16.77 5.64
N GLU A 45 13.56 -17.47 6.29
CA GLU A 45 12.63 -18.42 5.66
C GLU A 45 11.87 -17.88 4.43
N ARG A 46 11.56 -16.57 4.41
CA ARG A 46 10.93 -15.87 3.28
C ARG A 46 11.66 -14.60 2.82
N ILE A 47 12.95 -14.44 3.12
CA ILE A 47 13.70 -13.23 2.75
C ILE A 47 13.73 -12.98 1.23
N ASN A 48 13.71 -14.07 0.44
CA ASN A 48 13.75 -14.06 -1.03
C ASN A 48 12.55 -13.35 -1.69
N VAL A 49 11.46 -13.09 -0.94
CA VAL A 49 10.29 -12.33 -1.43
C VAL A 49 10.69 -10.91 -1.85
N TYR A 50 11.53 -10.24 -1.04
CA TYR A 50 11.96 -8.85 -1.25
C TYR A 50 13.45 -8.69 -1.57
N TYR A 51 14.28 -9.68 -1.26
CA TYR A 51 15.73 -9.60 -1.49
C TYR A 51 16.18 -10.62 -2.55
N ASN A 52 17.14 -10.22 -3.38
CA ASN A 52 18.02 -11.11 -4.11
C ASN A 52 19.11 -11.62 -3.14
N GLU A 53 19.37 -12.93 -3.10
CA GLU A 53 20.61 -13.44 -2.50
C GLU A 53 21.76 -13.33 -3.51
N ALA A 54 22.73 -12.47 -3.21
CA ALA A 54 23.93 -12.25 -4.01
C ALA A 54 25.13 -13.05 -3.46
N SER A 55 26.12 -13.25 -4.31
CA SER A 55 27.32 -14.04 -4.00
C SER A 55 28.06 -13.53 -2.75
N GLY A 56 28.31 -14.44 -1.81
CA GLY A 56 28.93 -14.12 -0.51
C GLY A 56 27.95 -13.86 0.63
N GLY A 57 26.69 -14.28 0.52
CA GLY A 57 25.70 -14.16 1.61
C GLY A 57 25.21 -12.73 1.80
N LYS A 58 25.07 -11.98 0.69
CA LYS A 58 24.62 -10.59 0.69
C LYS A 58 23.20 -10.49 0.15
N TYR A 59 22.28 -10.01 0.96
CA TYR A 59 20.90 -9.75 0.58
C TYR A 59 20.78 -8.34 0.01
N VAL A 60 20.17 -8.24 -1.18
CA VAL A 60 20.11 -7.02 -2.00
C VAL A 60 18.67 -6.76 -2.43
N PRO A 61 18.04 -5.63 -2.08
CA PRO A 61 16.65 -5.33 -2.44
C PRO A 61 16.30 -5.55 -3.92
N ARG A 62 15.14 -6.20 -4.16
CA ARG A 62 14.43 -6.22 -5.45
C ARG A 62 13.72 -4.89 -5.67
N ALA A 63 14.49 -3.81 -5.69
CA ALA A 63 14.00 -2.44 -5.78
C ALA A 63 14.48 -1.76 -7.07
N VAL A 64 13.58 -0.98 -7.68
CA VAL A 64 13.89 -0.03 -8.76
C VAL A 64 13.51 1.37 -8.29
N LEU A 65 14.44 2.32 -8.43
CA LEU A 65 14.30 3.69 -7.95
C LEU A 65 14.24 4.65 -9.15
N VAL A 66 13.14 5.38 -9.24
CA VAL A 66 12.77 6.20 -10.41
C VAL A 66 12.46 7.62 -9.98
N ASP A 67 13.14 8.61 -10.57
CA ASP A 67 12.73 10.01 -10.49
C ASP A 67 13.20 10.79 -11.72
N LEU A 68 12.43 11.80 -12.13
CA LEU A 68 12.80 12.68 -13.24
C LEU A 68 13.85 13.73 -12.82
N GLU A 69 14.08 13.88 -11.51
CA GLU A 69 15.09 14.77 -10.92
C GLU A 69 16.21 13.96 -10.22
N PRO A 70 17.50 14.26 -10.49
CA PRO A 70 18.61 13.48 -9.91
C PRO A 70 18.82 13.70 -8.40
N GLY A 71 18.38 14.83 -7.84
CA GLY A 71 18.64 15.21 -6.44
C GLY A 71 18.01 14.26 -5.40
N THR A 72 16.91 13.58 -5.75
CA THR A 72 16.32 12.51 -4.94
C THR A 72 17.31 11.34 -4.78
N MET A 73 18.05 11.00 -5.83
CA MET A 73 18.94 9.82 -5.85
C MET A 73 20.18 10.02 -4.98
N ASP A 74 20.78 11.21 -4.98
CA ASP A 74 21.87 11.55 -4.05
C ASP A 74 21.40 11.51 -2.58
N SER A 75 20.16 11.91 -2.33
CA SER A 75 19.53 11.85 -1.00
C SER A 75 19.31 10.41 -0.53
N VAL A 76 18.91 9.49 -1.42
CA VAL A 76 18.79 8.06 -1.09
C VAL A 76 20.16 7.40 -0.90
N ARG A 77 21.12 7.63 -1.81
CA ARG A 77 22.47 7.05 -1.74
C ARG A 77 23.26 7.47 -0.49
N SER A 78 22.99 8.66 0.04
CA SER A 78 23.55 9.17 1.30
C SER A 78 22.75 8.79 2.56
N GLY A 79 21.59 8.16 2.41
CA GLY A 79 20.82 7.56 3.50
C GLY A 79 21.51 6.33 4.13
N PRO A 80 21.08 5.89 5.32
CA PRO A 80 21.77 4.86 6.10
C PRO A 80 21.89 3.52 5.36
N PHE A 81 20.83 3.11 4.65
CA PHE A 81 20.81 1.91 3.81
C PHE A 81 21.08 2.20 2.32
N GLY A 82 21.48 3.42 1.95
CA GLY A 82 21.63 3.85 0.54
C GLY A 82 22.64 3.04 -0.29
N GLN A 83 23.51 2.27 0.37
CA GLN A 83 24.55 1.44 -0.23
C GLN A 83 24.12 -0.01 -0.51
N ILE A 84 22.95 -0.45 -0.04
CA ILE A 84 22.46 -1.83 -0.23
C ILE A 84 21.80 -2.02 -1.61
N PHE A 85 21.33 -0.94 -2.24
CA PHE A 85 20.65 -0.95 -3.54
C PHE A 85 21.63 -1.15 -4.70
N ARG A 86 21.23 -1.93 -5.72
CA ARG A 86 22.01 -2.11 -6.96
C ARG A 86 22.19 -0.76 -7.68
N PRO A 87 23.43 -0.31 -7.98
CA PRO A 87 23.65 0.94 -8.72
C PRO A 87 22.94 0.99 -10.07
N ASP A 88 22.84 -0.16 -10.75
CA ASP A 88 22.09 -0.41 -11.99
C ASP A 88 20.59 -0.04 -11.90
N ASN A 89 20.00 -0.11 -10.71
CA ASN A 89 18.54 0.00 -10.53
C ASN A 89 18.06 1.42 -10.21
N PHE A 90 18.96 2.41 -10.29
CA PHE A 90 18.65 3.83 -10.15
C PHE A 90 18.47 4.44 -11.55
N VAL A 91 17.22 4.60 -11.98
CA VAL A 91 16.89 5.20 -13.29
C VAL A 91 16.43 6.63 -13.06
N PHE A 92 17.14 7.62 -13.60
CA PHE A 92 16.84 9.02 -13.33
C PHE A 92 16.95 9.95 -14.55
N GLY A 93 16.06 10.93 -14.59
CA GLY A 93 16.00 11.96 -15.63
C GLY A 93 16.95 13.13 -15.40
N GLN A 94 16.90 14.10 -16.32
CA GLN A 94 17.58 15.40 -16.22
C GLN A 94 16.61 16.59 -16.11
N SER A 95 15.30 16.35 -16.27
CA SER A 95 14.25 17.36 -16.41
C SER A 95 13.05 16.97 -15.57
N GLY A 96 12.79 17.72 -14.49
CA GLY A 96 11.69 17.44 -13.57
C GLY A 96 10.31 17.72 -14.17
N ALA A 97 9.32 16.90 -13.79
CA ALA A 97 7.93 17.10 -14.19
C ALA A 97 7.29 18.39 -13.63
N GLY A 98 7.88 19.00 -12.59
CA GLY A 98 7.45 20.32 -12.09
C GLY A 98 5.99 20.37 -11.63
N ASN A 99 5.53 19.35 -10.91
CA ASN A 99 4.14 19.16 -10.47
C ASN A 99 3.08 19.17 -11.58
N ASN A 100 3.46 18.78 -12.81
CA ASN A 100 2.54 18.59 -13.92
C ASN A 100 2.45 17.09 -14.30
N TRP A 101 1.30 16.47 -14.05
CA TRP A 101 1.01 15.07 -14.39
C TRP A 101 1.26 14.75 -15.88
N ALA A 102 0.82 15.62 -16.80
CA ALA A 102 0.94 15.39 -18.24
C ALA A 102 2.41 15.41 -18.72
N LYS A 103 3.31 16.14 -18.05
CA LYS A 103 4.77 16.02 -18.27
C LYS A 103 5.30 14.65 -17.84
N GLY A 104 4.86 14.16 -16.69
CA GLY A 104 5.21 12.83 -16.19
C GLY A 104 4.68 11.70 -17.07
N HIS A 105 3.48 11.84 -17.63
CA HIS A 105 2.79 10.78 -18.35
C HIS A 105 3.00 10.78 -19.87
N TYR A 106 3.12 11.94 -20.53
CA TYR A 106 3.19 12.03 -22.00
C TYR A 106 4.51 12.58 -22.58
N THR A 107 5.41 13.14 -21.78
CA THR A 107 6.68 13.70 -22.30
C THR A 107 7.92 13.18 -21.57
N GLU A 108 8.27 13.75 -20.41
CA GLU A 108 9.56 13.52 -19.75
C GLU A 108 9.64 12.08 -19.20
N GLY A 109 8.55 11.59 -18.61
CA GLY A 109 8.46 10.20 -18.14
C GLY A 109 8.25 9.19 -19.28
N ALA A 110 7.70 9.61 -20.42
CA ALA A 110 7.57 8.76 -21.60
C ALA A 110 8.92 8.53 -22.30
N GLU A 111 9.85 9.49 -22.25
CA GLU A 111 11.24 9.28 -22.69
C GLU A 111 12.05 8.39 -21.72
N LEU A 112 11.68 8.35 -20.42
CA LEU A 112 12.41 7.58 -19.41
C LEU A 112 11.82 6.18 -19.14
N VAL A 113 10.54 5.93 -19.43
CA VAL A 113 9.85 4.68 -19.03
C VAL A 113 10.47 3.43 -19.65
N ASP A 114 10.92 3.47 -20.91
CA ASP A 114 11.57 2.33 -21.56
C ASP A 114 12.83 1.88 -20.79
N SER A 115 13.60 2.84 -20.27
CA SER A 115 14.79 2.55 -19.44
C SER A 115 14.43 1.99 -18.06
N VAL A 116 13.25 2.32 -17.53
CA VAL A 116 12.73 1.69 -16.31
C VAL A 116 12.26 0.27 -16.61
N LEU A 117 11.51 0.07 -17.69
CA LEU A 117 10.98 -1.24 -18.08
C LEU A 117 12.10 -2.25 -18.34
N ASP A 118 13.21 -1.88 -18.99
CA ASP A 118 14.37 -2.77 -19.15
C ASP A 118 14.99 -3.21 -17.81
N VAL A 119 15.02 -2.33 -16.79
CA VAL A 119 15.47 -2.69 -15.43
C VAL A 119 14.44 -3.58 -14.71
N VAL A 120 13.15 -3.30 -14.89
CA VAL A 120 12.05 -4.09 -14.32
C VAL A 120 12.03 -5.51 -14.91
N ARG A 121 12.17 -5.65 -16.24
CA ARG A 121 12.33 -6.93 -16.95
C ARG A 121 13.52 -7.70 -16.40
N LYS A 122 14.68 -7.06 -16.23
CA LYS A 122 15.91 -7.67 -15.68
C LYS A 122 15.74 -8.20 -14.24
N GLU A 123 14.99 -7.51 -13.37
CA GLU A 123 14.67 -8.04 -12.02
C GLU A 123 13.57 -9.11 -12.05
N ALA A 124 12.61 -9.01 -12.98
CA ALA A 124 11.55 -10.01 -13.17
C ALA A 124 12.08 -11.35 -13.72
N GLU A 125 13.01 -11.32 -14.69
CA GLU A 125 13.78 -12.49 -15.14
C GLU A 125 14.68 -13.07 -14.02
N GLY A 126 15.05 -12.23 -13.04
CA GLY A 126 15.76 -12.63 -11.82
C GLY A 126 14.88 -13.20 -10.70
N CYS A 127 13.62 -13.56 -10.99
CA CYS A 127 12.67 -14.18 -10.06
C CYS A 127 12.30 -15.60 -10.52
N ASP A 128 12.27 -16.57 -9.60
CA ASP A 128 11.77 -17.93 -9.91
C ASP A 128 10.25 -17.92 -10.16
N CYS A 129 9.49 -17.11 -9.40
CA CYS A 129 8.05 -16.96 -9.57
C CYS A 129 7.57 -15.60 -9.03
N LEU A 130 7.57 -14.59 -9.90
CA LEU A 130 7.06 -13.26 -9.61
C LEU A 130 5.57 -13.29 -9.23
N GLN A 131 5.20 -12.81 -8.04
CA GLN A 131 3.82 -12.56 -7.64
C GLN A 131 3.24 -11.35 -8.40
N GLY A 132 4.03 -10.27 -8.43
CA GLY A 132 3.51 -8.94 -8.72
C GLY A 132 4.52 -7.84 -8.42
N PHE A 133 4.03 -6.61 -8.57
CA PHE A 133 4.78 -5.37 -8.42
C PHE A 133 4.17 -4.54 -7.29
N GLN A 134 5.04 -3.85 -6.53
CA GLN A 134 4.61 -2.97 -5.44
C GLN A 134 5.13 -1.55 -5.69
N LEU A 135 4.29 -0.65 -6.20
CA LEU A 135 4.64 0.76 -6.38
C LEU A 135 4.49 1.55 -5.07
N THR A 136 5.41 2.49 -4.85
CA THR A 136 5.26 3.60 -3.90
C THR A 136 5.34 4.92 -4.65
N HIS A 137 4.28 5.74 -4.57
CA HIS A 137 4.21 7.03 -5.25
C HIS A 137 3.24 8.01 -4.57
N SER A 138 3.23 9.25 -5.08
CA SER A 138 2.35 10.33 -4.60
C SER A 138 1.50 10.88 -5.73
N LEU A 139 0.19 10.99 -5.51
CA LEU A 139 -0.78 11.38 -6.53
C LEU A 139 -0.75 12.90 -6.83
N GLY A 140 -0.34 13.72 -5.84
CA GLY A 140 -0.27 15.18 -6.01
C GLY A 140 0.94 15.69 -6.83
N GLY A 141 2.05 14.95 -6.84
CA GLY A 141 3.29 15.37 -7.53
C GLY A 141 3.15 15.37 -9.06
N GLY A 142 4.26 15.61 -9.78
CA GLY A 142 4.31 15.46 -11.25
C GLY A 142 4.91 14.12 -11.70
N THR A 143 6.06 13.73 -11.13
CA THR A 143 6.75 12.47 -11.46
C THR A 143 6.00 11.27 -10.92
N GLY A 144 5.81 11.21 -9.59
CA GLY A 144 5.22 10.05 -8.93
C GLY A 144 3.82 9.73 -9.45
N SER A 145 3.03 10.76 -9.78
CA SER A 145 1.69 10.63 -10.33
C SER A 145 1.73 10.13 -11.78
N GLY A 146 2.07 11.00 -12.74
CA GLY A 146 1.96 10.73 -14.17
C GLY A 146 2.92 9.67 -14.70
N MET A 147 4.18 9.66 -14.25
CA MET A 147 5.13 8.60 -14.64
C MET A 147 4.85 7.30 -13.90
N GLY A 148 4.34 7.37 -12.66
CA GLY A 148 3.93 6.19 -11.89
C GLY A 148 2.76 5.47 -12.54
N THR A 149 1.72 6.18 -12.98
CA THR A 149 0.57 5.58 -13.69
C THR A 149 0.94 5.08 -15.09
N LEU A 150 1.82 5.79 -15.81
CA LEU A 150 2.37 5.30 -17.07
C LEU A 150 3.11 3.96 -16.88
N LEU A 151 3.97 3.87 -15.86
CA LEU A 151 4.72 2.66 -15.52
C LEU A 151 3.79 1.51 -15.11
N ILE A 152 2.74 1.79 -14.33
CA ILE A 152 1.70 0.82 -13.98
C ILE A 152 1.05 0.25 -15.24
N SER A 153 0.56 1.11 -16.13
CA SER A 153 -0.13 0.69 -17.36
C SER A 153 0.78 -0.17 -18.25
N LYS A 154 2.06 0.23 -18.44
CA LYS A 154 3.02 -0.58 -19.21
C LYS A 154 3.40 -1.89 -18.55
N ILE A 155 3.41 -1.96 -17.22
CA ILE A 155 3.61 -3.24 -16.53
C ILE A 155 2.36 -4.13 -16.64
N ARG A 156 1.13 -3.60 -16.63
CA ARG A 156 -0.10 -4.38 -16.88
C ARG A 156 -0.18 -4.88 -18.34
N GLU A 157 0.30 -4.10 -19.31
CA GLU A 157 0.46 -4.54 -20.72
C GLU A 157 1.43 -5.72 -20.87
N GLU A 158 2.58 -5.70 -20.18
CA GLU A 158 3.61 -6.76 -20.28
C GLU A 158 3.37 -7.97 -19.37
N TYR A 159 2.72 -7.77 -18.23
CA TYR A 159 2.57 -8.75 -17.16
C TYR A 159 1.12 -8.86 -16.63
N PRO A 160 0.09 -9.09 -17.49
CA PRO A 160 -1.32 -9.06 -17.08
C PRO A 160 -1.67 -10.07 -15.96
N ASP A 161 -1.04 -11.24 -15.94
CA ASP A 161 -1.28 -12.27 -14.90
C ASP A 161 -0.76 -11.88 -13.49
N ARG A 162 -0.06 -10.74 -13.34
CA ARG A 162 0.66 -10.35 -12.13
C ARG A 162 -0.06 -9.23 -11.38
N ILE A 163 -0.05 -9.34 -10.06
CA ILE A 163 -0.73 -8.35 -9.20
C ILE A 163 0.03 -7.02 -9.20
N MET A 164 -0.68 -5.93 -9.38
CA MET A 164 -0.21 -4.56 -9.23
C MET A 164 -0.77 -3.98 -7.93
N ASN A 165 0.11 -3.83 -6.94
CA ASN A 165 -0.19 -3.21 -5.64
C ASN A 165 0.44 -1.80 -5.59
N THR A 166 -0.32 -0.80 -5.14
CA THR A 166 0.19 0.57 -4.96
C THR A 166 0.03 1.06 -3.51
N PHE A 167 1.06 1.75 -3.03
CA PHE A 167 1.01 2.59 -1.84
C PHE A 167 0.99 4.05 -2.30
N SER A 168 -0.20 4.64 -2.21
CA SER A 168 -0.60 5.83 -2.96
C SER A 168 -0.85 7.00 -2.02
N VAL A 169 0.09 7.94 -2.00
CA VAL A 169 0.02 9.11 -1.12
C VAL A 169 -0.89 10.17 -1.73
N VAL A 170 -2.03 10.39 -1.06
CA VAL A 170 -3.04 11.40 -1.38
C VAL A 170 -2.56 12.78 -0.91
N PRO A 171 -2.67 13.83 -1.74
CA PRO A 171 -2.34 15.19 -1.34
C PRO A 171 -3.33 15.76 -0.31
N SER A 172 -2.86 16.66 0.56
CA SER A 172 -3.73 17.47 1.43
C SER A 172 -3.24 18.92 1.49
N PRO A 173 -4.16 19.91 1.42
CA PRO A 173 -3.84 21.33 1.53
C PRO A 173 -3.36 21.76 2.93
N LYS A 174 -3.33 20.85 3.92
CA LYS A 174 -2.65 21.08 5.21
C LYS A 174 -1.14 20.86 5.16
N VAL A 175 -0.65 20.14 4.14
CA VAL A 175 0.74 19.65 4.04
C VAL A 175 1.46 20.14 2.78
N SER A 176 0.73 20.59 1.76
CA SER A 176 1.28 21.21 0.54
C SER A 176 0.44 22.42 0.09
N ASP A 177 1.12 23.49 -0.33
CA ASP A 177 0.50 24.69 -0.92
C ASP A 177 0.27 24.55 -2.45
N THR A 178 0.49 23.36 -3.04
CA THR A 178 0.53 23.17 -4.50
C THR A 178 -0.89 23.07 -5.09
N VAL A 179 -1.39 24.18 -5.64
CA VAL A 179 -2.76 24.32 -6.20
C VAL A 179 -3.13 23.38 -7.35
N VAL A 180 -2.17 22.65 -7.95
CA VAL A 180 -2.41 21.69 -9.04
C VAL A 180 -2.54 20.23 -8.58
N GLU A 181 -2.29 19.94 -7.30
CA GLU A 181 -2.38 18.59 -6.74
C GLU A 181 -3.73 17.89 -6.97
N PRO A 182 -4.90 18.56 -6.89
CA PRO A 182 -6.19 17.92 -7.19
C PRO A 182 -6.28 17.40 -8.63
N TYR A 183 -5.78 18.15 -9.62
CA TYR A 183 -5.78 17.71 -11.01
C TYR A 183 -4.88 16.49 -11.21
N ASN A 184 -3.67 16.52 -10.64
CA ASN A 184 -2.75 15.39 -10.70
C ASN A 184 -3.33 14.15 -10.01
N ALA A 185 -4.07 14.34 -8.91
CA ALA A 185 -4.73 13.27 -8.18
C ALA A 185 -5.89 12.65 -8.97
N THR A 186 -6.86 13.44 -9.47
CA THR A 186 -7.98 12.92 -10.26
C THR A 186 -7.51 12.17 -11.52
N LEU A 187 -6.55 12.72 -12.26
CA LEU A 187 -5.96 12.05 -13.43
C LEU A 187 -5.24 10.74 -13.07
N SER A 188 -4.66 10.66 -11.86
CA SER A 188 -4.01 9.43 -11.39
C SER A 188 -5.01 8.39 -10.90
N VAL A 189 -6.05 8.80 -10.16
CA VAL A 189 -7.08 7.89 -9.63
C VAL A 189 -7.79 7.16 -10.76
N HIS A 190 -8.17 7.84 -11.84
CA HIS A 190 -8.68 7.20 -13.07
C HIS A 190 -7.78 6.03 -13.52
N GLN A 191 -6.48 6.27 -13.68
CA GLN A 191 -5.55 5.24 -14.13
C GLN A 191 -5.34 4.13 -13.08
N LEU A 192 -5.46 4.43 -11.79
CA LEU A 192 -5.39 3.42 -10.72
C LEU A 192 -6.62 2.50 -10.69
N VAL A 193 -7.83 3.04 -10.92
CA VAL A 193 -9.10 2.28 -10.98
C VAL A 193 -9.03 1.14 -12.00
N GLU A 194 -8.39 1.39 -13.15
CA GLU A 194 -8.35 0.43 -14.27
C GLU A 194 -7.11 -0.47 -14.29
N ASN A 195 -5.99 -0.07 -13.68
CA ASN A 195 -4.69 -0.75 -13.86
C ASN A 195 -4.08 -1.31 -12.55
N THR A 196 -4.80 -1.32 -11.42
CA THR A 196 -4.31 -1.87 -10.14
C THR A 196 -5.31 -2.82 -9.48
N ASP A 197 -4.82 -3.90 -8.88
CA ASP A 197 -5.66 -4.86 -8.14
C ASP A 197 -5.71 -4.54 -6.63
N GLU A 198 -4.77 -3.71 -6.13
CA GLU A 198 -4.70 -3.27 -4.74
C GLU A 198 -4.19 -1.82 -4.67
N THR A 199 -4.93 -0.89 -4.08
CA THR A 199 -4.43 0.48 -3.81
C THR A 199 -4.63 0.88 -2.36
N PHE A 200 -3.53 1.08 -1.64
CA PHE A 200 -3.51 1.56 -0.26
C PHE A 200 -3.46 3.09 -0.23
N CYS A 201 -4.60 3.71 0.08
CA CYS A 201 -4.74 5.17 0.17
C CYS A 201 -4.12 5.72 1.45
N ILE A 202 -3.10 6.57 1.31
CA ILE A 202 -2.37 7.15 2.43
C ILE A 202 -2.49 8.68 2.39
N ASP A 203 -3.16 9.25 3.37
CA ASP A 203 -3.47 10.67 3.43
C ASP A 203 -2.51 11.43 4.36
N ASN A 204 -1.84 12.43 3.80
CA ASN A 204 -0.99 13.35 4.55
C ASN A 204 -1.75 14.10 5.66
N GLU A 205 -3.05 14.36 5.48
CA GLU A 205 -3.91 14.98 6.50
C GLU A 205 -4.04 14.11 7.75
N ALA A 206 -4.37 12.83 7.55
CA ALA A 206 -4.55 11.87 8.63
C ALA A 206 -3.23 11.58 9.35
N LEU A 207 -2.14 11.40 8.60
CA LEU A 207 -0.78 11.26 9.16
C LEU A 207 -0.38 12.48 10.00
N TYR A 208 -0.67 13.70 9.54
CA TYR A 208 -0.36 14.93 10.27
C TYR A 208 -1.20 15.06 11.55
N ASP A 209 -2.50 14.77 11.48
CA ASP A 209 -3.40 14.77 12.64
C ASP A 209 -3.02 13.68 13.67
N ILE A 210 -2.57 12.49 13.24
CA ILE A 210 -1.99 11.45 14.11
C ILE A 210 -0.73 11.95 14.83
N CYS A 211 0.21 12.55 14.09
CA CYS A 211 1.44 13.10 14.65
C CYS A 211 1.15 14.17 15.71
N CYS A 212 0.22 15.08 15.43
CA CYS A 212 -0.14 16.17 16.34
C CYS A 212 -0.94 15.69 17.56
N ARG A 213 -2.00 14.91 17.35
CA ARG A 213 -2.96 14.56 18.42
C ARG A 213 -2.52 13.33 19.22
N THR A 214 -2.08 12.28 18.54
CA THR A 214 -1.83 10.96 19.14
C THR A 214 -0.36 10.82 19.59
N LEU A 215 0.60 11.22 18.74
CA LEU A 215 2.02 11.19 19.09
C LEU A 215 2.48 12.42 19.90
N LYS A 216 1.68 13.51 19.90
CA LYS A 216 1.95 14.78 20.60
C LYS A 216 3.19 15.52 20.09
N LEU A 217 3.48 15.43 18.79
CA LEU A 217 4.53 16.20 18.14
C LEU A 217 4.01 17.61 17.84
N THR A 218 4.74 18.64 18.29
CA THR A 218 4.35 20.06 18.09
C THR A 218 4.59 20.56 16.66
N THR A 219 5.49 19.92 15.93
CA THR A 219 5.88 20.23 14.55
C THR A 219 6.27 18.91 13.86
N PRO A 220 5.31 18.18 13.26
CA PRO A 220 5.61 16.96 12.52
C PRO A 220 6.52 17.25 11.32
N THR A 221 7.46 16.35 11.03
CA THR A 221 8.30 16.41 9.82
C THR A 221 7.95 15.29 8.85
N TYR A 222 8.34 15.41 7.58
CA TYR A 222 8.24 14.29 6.63
C TYR A 222 8.97 13.03 7.12
N GLY A 223 9.99 13.14 7.98
CA GLY A 223 10.61 11.98 8.62
C GLY A 223 9.67 11.22 9.57
N ASP A 224 8.81 11.94 10.30
CA ASP A 224 7.81 11.35 11.20
C ASP A 224 6.64 10.75 10.41
N LEU A 225 6.18 11.45 9.37
CA LEU A 225 5.14 10.99 8.44
C LEU A 225 5.59 9.69 7.73
N ASN A 226 6.79 9.68 7.15
CA ASN A 226 7.34 8.51 6.45
C ASN A 226 7.62 7.34 7.41
N HIS A 227 7.89 7.58 8.69
CA HIS A 227 7.98 6.52 9.71
C HIS A 227 6.63 5.83 9.95
N LEU A 228 5.52 6.58 9.99
CA LEU A 228 4.18 5.99 10.10
C LEU A 228 3.81 5.18 8.85
N VAL A 229 4.13 5.70 7.66
CA VAL A 229 3.88 5.00 6.38
C VAL A 229 4.70 3.71 6.29
N SER A 230 6.01 3.75 6.54
CA SER A 230 6.86 2.55 6.52
C SER A 230 6.47 1.51 7.57
N SER A 231 6.01 1.93 8.76
CA SER A 231 5.42 1.03 9.76
C SER A 231 4.15 0.34 9.24
N THR A 232 3.31 1.08 8.53
CA THR A 232 2.07 0.58 7.92
C THR A 232 2.35 -0.40 6.78
N MET A 233 3.26 -0.04 5.86
CA MET A 233 3.74 -0.92 4.78
C MET A 233 4.37 -2.21 5.33
N SER A 234 5.19 -2.11 6.39
CA SER A 234 5.75 -3.27 7.06
C SER A 234 4.63 -4.18 7.62
N GLY A 235 3.61 -3.58 8.25
CA GLY A 235 2.42 -4.28 8.74
C GLY A 235 1.68 -5.06 7.64
N VAL A 236 1.28 -4.38 6.55
CA VAL A 236 0.58 -5.01 5.41
C VAL A 236 1.41 -6.14 4.81
N THR A 237 2.70 -5.89 4.54
CA THR A 237 3.61 -6.88 3.92
C THR A 237 4.06 -8.01 4.84
N THR A 238 3.67 -8.00 6.13
CA THR A 238 4.08 -9.02 7.11
C THR A 238 3.66 -10.43 6.69
N CYS A 239 2.45 -10.61 6.15
CA CYS A 239 1.94 -11.92 5.71
C CYS A 239 2.71 -12.50 4.51
N LEU A 240 3.35 -11.64 3.72
CA LEU A 240 4.21 -11.99 2.60
C LEU A 240 5.61 -12.39 3.11
N ARG A 241 6.20 -11.53 3.95
CA ARG A 241 7.58 -11.61 4.45
C ARG A 241 7.86 -12.65 5.53
N PHE A 242 6.84 -13.14 6.24
CA PHE A 242 6.96 -14.14 7.31
C PHE A 242 6.01 -15.32 7.08
N PRO A 243 6.29 -16.52 7.62
CA PRO A 243 5.48 -17.72 7.39
C PRO A 243 4.05 -17.61 7.96
N GLY A 244 3.07 -18.05 7.16
CA GLY A 244 1.62 -17.96 7.40
C GLY A 244 0.83 -18.30 6.12
N GLN A 245 -0.51 -18.15 6.13
CA GLN A 245 -1.38 -18.61 5.01
C GLN A 245 -2.43 -17.59 4.50
N LEU A 246 -3.19 -16.88 5.35
CA LEU A 246 -4.02 -15.76 4.85
C LEU A 246 -3.06 -14.70 4.34
N ASN A 247 -3.33 -14.22 3.13
CA ASN A 247 -2.56 -13.14 2.51
C ASN A 247 -1.05 -13.48 2.43
N ALA A 248 -0.71 -14.78 2.34
CA ALA A 248 0.64 -15.30 2.02
C ALA A 248 0.98 -15.20 0.52
N ASP A 249 0.29 -14.26 -0.15
CA ASP A 249 0.29 -13.94 -1.56
C ASP A 249 -0.39 -12.58 -1.70
N LEU A 250 0.09 -11.71 -2.58
CA LEU A 250 -0.66 -10.53 -3.00
C LEU A 250 -2.02 -10.93 -3.58
N ARG A 251 -2.05 -11.95 -4.47
CA ARG A 251 -3.31 -12.39 -5.11
C ARG A 251 -4.34 -12.88 -4.10
N LYS A 252 -3.92 -13.41 -2.95
CA LYS A 252 -4.84 -13.79 -1.85
C LYS A 252 -5.28 -12.59 -1.00
N LEU A 253 -4.48 -11.53 -0.90
CA LEU A 253 -4.87 -10.30 -0.21
C LEU A 253 -5.96 -9.57 -1.00
N ALA A 254 -5.70 -9.29 -2.28
CA ALA A 254 -6.67 -8.70 -3.21
C ALA A 254 -8.00 -9.45 -3.17
N VAL A 255 -7.99 -10.74 -3.50
CA VAL A 255 -9.17 -11.63 -3.49
C VAL A 255 -9.95 -11.66 -2.17
N ASN A 256 -9.30 -11.49 -1.01
CA ASN A 256 -10.03 -11.48 0.26
C ASN A 256 -10.65 -10.13 0.61
N MET A 257 -10.20 -9.05 -0.02
CA MET A 257 -10.50 -7.67 0.34
C MET A 257 -11.27 -6.88 -0.74
N VAL A 258 -11.16 -7.28 -2.00
CA VAL A 258 -11.81 -6.64 -3.16
C VAL A 258 -13.04 -7.49 -3.53
N PRO A 259 -14.27 -7.11 -3.13
CA PRO A 259 -15.49 -7.81 -3.54
C PRO A 259 -15.89 -7.48 -4.98
N PHE A 260 -15.55 -6.27 -5.44
CA PHE A 260 -15.82 -5.77 -6.78
C PHE A 260 -14.53 -5.12 -7.32
N PRO A 261 -14.04 -5.45 -8.52
CA PRO A 261 -12.69 -5.05 -8.96
C PRO A 261 -12.40 -3.55 -8.99
N ARG A 262 -13.40 -2.68 -9.13
CA ARG A 262 -13.23 -1.21 -9.02
C ARG A 262 -13.04 -0.72 -7.57
N LEU A 263 -13.54 -1.45 -6.59
CA LEU A 263 -13.57 -1.07 -5.17
C LEU A 263 -12.38 -1.66 -4.38
N HIS A 264 -11.17 -1.48 -4.93
CA HIS A 264 -9.89 -1.96 -4.39
C HIS A 264 -9.08 -0.90 -3.60
N PHE A 265 -9.73 0.21 -3.24
CA PHE A 265 -9.11 1.33 -2.51
C PHE A 265 -9.20 1.10 -1.00
N PHE A 266 -8.11 0.64 -0.39
CA PHE A 266 -8.06 0.31 1.02
C PHE A 266 -7.70 1.52 1.89
N MET A 267 -8.41 1.68 3.01
CA MET A 267 -8.03 2.57 4.11
C MET A 267 -7.12 1.82 5.09
N PRO A 268 -5.81 2.11 5.17
CA PRO A 268 -4.93 1.48 6.14
C PRO A 268 -5.16 2.09 7.53
N GLY A 269 -5.03 1.26 8.58
CA GLY A 269 -4.96 1.71 9.97
C GLY A 269 -3.79 1.04 10.69
N PHE A 270 -3.23 1.70 11.71
CA PHE A 270 -2.14 1.13 12.50
C PHE A 270 -2.41 1.23 14.00
N ALA A 271 -2.13 0.13 14.71
CA ALA A 271 -2.07 0.08 16.16
C ALA A 271 -0.85 -0.78 16.57
N PRO A 272 -0.09 -0.42 17.62
CA PRO A 272 -0.34 0.65 18.58
C PRO A 272 0.24 2.02 18.16
N LEU A 273 -0.59 3.06 18.08
CA LEU A 273 -0.10 4.44 18.03
C LEU A 273 0.05 5.00 19.45
N THR A 274 1.30 5.09 19.93
CA THR A 274 1.65 5.66 21.24
C THR A 274 2.88 6.57 21.13
N SER A 275 2.90 7.67 21.89
CA SER A 275 4.08 8.54 21.92
C SER A 275 5.24 7.88 22.65
N ARG A 276 6.48 8.15 22.24
CA ARG A 276 7.72 7.53 22.76
C ARG A 276 7.85 7.60 24.30
N GLY A 277 7.34 8.67 24.93
CA GLY A 277 7.32 8.82 26.39
C GLY A 277 6.20 8.06 27.11
N SER A 278 5.14 7.64 26.40
CA SER A 278 4.01 6.88 26.95
C SER A 278 4.20 5.36 26.80
N GLN A 279 5.00 4.94 25.82
CA GLN A 279 5.17 3.54 25.39
C GLN A 279 5.63 2.60 26.53
N GLN A 280 6.43 3.10 27.49
CA GLN A 280 6.90 2.30 28.64
C GLN A 280 5.83 2.05 29.72
N TYR A 281 4.70 2.77 29.69
CA TYR A 281 3.68 2.76 30.74
C TYR A 281 2.37 2.09 30.34
N ARG A 282 2.19 1.70 29.07
CA ARG A 282 0.96 1.09 28.55
C ARG A 282 1.16 -0.40 28.29
N ALA A 283 0.47 -1.24 29.07
CA ALA A 283 0.37 -2.67 28.80
C ALA A 283 -0.56 -2.89 27.60
N LEU A 284 0.00 -3.16 26.43
CA LEU A 284 -0.78 -3.40 25.22
C LEU A 284 -1.42 -4.80 25.27
N THR A 285 -2.75 -4.84 25.33
CA THR A 285 -3.55 -6.07 25.33
C THR A 285 -4.29 -6.23 24.00
N VAL A 286 -4.66 -7.46 23.63
CA VAL A 286 -5.42 -7.70 22.37
C VAL A 286 -6.71 -6.87 22.32
N PRO A 287 -7.56 -6.78 23.37
CA PRO A 287 -8.74 -5.93 23.35
C PRO A 287 -8.45 -4.44 23.15
N GLU A 288 -7.35 -3.90 23.67
CA GLU A 288 -6.95 -2.50 23.44
C GLU A 288 -6.46 -2.26 22.01
N LEU A 289 -5.74 -3.22 21.42
CA LEU A 289 -5.29 -3.15 20.03
C LEU A 289 -6.47 -3.20 19.06
N THR A 290 -7.40 -4.15 19.25
CA THR A 290 -8.63 -4.23 18.45
C THR A 290 -9.47 -2.95 18.58
N GLN A 291 -9.56 -2.35 19.78
CA GLN A 291 -10.26 -1.08 19.97
C GLN A 291 -9.56 0.11 19.31
N GLN A 292 -8.22 0.17 19.29
CA GLN A 292 -7.52 1.21 18.50
C GLN A 292 -7.77 1.03 16.99
N MET A 293 -7.77 -0.20 16.50
CA MET A 293 -7.92 -0.49 15.06
C MET A 293 -9.22 0.04 14.45
N PHE A 294 -10.29 0.20 15.25
CA PHE A 294 -11.58 0.75 14.81
C PHE A 294 -11.87 2.18 15.34
N ASP A 295 -10.87 2.91 15.86
CA ASP A 295 -11.02 4.35 16.17
C ASP A 295 -10.49 5.19 15.00
N SER A 296 -11.31 6.12 14.48
CA SER A 296 -11.01 6.95 13.31
C SER A 296 -9.71 7.76 13.45
N LYS A 297 -9.24 8.01 14.69
CA LYS A 297 -7.96 8.68 14.99
C LYS A 297 -6.71 7.84 14.69
N ASN A 298 -6.86 6.58 14.28
CA ASN A 298 -5.75 5.67 13.93
C ASN A 298 -5.81 5.22 12.45
N MET A 299 -6.76 5.75 11.67
CA MET A 299 -6.82 5.59 10.22
C MET A 299 -5.76 6.46 9.55
N MET A 300 -5.14 5.95 8.49
CA MET A 300 -4.16 6.67 7.66
C MET A 300 -4.81 7.38 6.46
N ALA A 301 -6.14 7.37 6.37
CA ALA A 301 -6.95 8.18 5.45
C ALA A 301 -7.86 9.10 6.27
N ALA A 302 -8.15 10.34 5.83
CA ALA A 302 -8.94 11.31 6.62
C ALA A 302 -10.47 11.08 6.59
N CYS A 303 -10.88 9.81 6.63
CA CYS A 303 -12.27 9.38 6.69
C CYS A 303 -12.63 8.94 8.12
N ASP A 304 -13.86 9.20 8.60
CA ASP A 304 -14.38 8.52 9.79
C ASP A 304 -15.20 7.29 9.33
N PRO A 305 -14.75 6.05 9.62
CA PRO A 305 -15.45 4.85 9.14
C PRO A 305 -16.86 4.68 9.71
N ARG A 306 -17.27 5.47 10.71
CA ARG A 306 -18.64 5.46 11.27
C ARG A 306 -19.67 6.17 10.39
N HIS A 307 -19.25 6.83 9.31
CA HIS A 307 -20.16 7.46 8.34
C HIS A 307 -20.57 6.53 7.19
N GLY A 308 -20.02 5.31 7.12
CA GLY A 308 -20.40 4.28 6.17
C GLY A 308 -20.37 2.88 6.76
N ARG A 309 -20.26 1.86 5.89
CA ARG A 309 -20.16 0.44 6.30
C ARG A 309 -18.90 -0.20 5.72
N TYR A 310 -18.31 -1.14 6.46
CA TYR A 310 -17.21 -1.96 5.97
C TYR A 310 -17.73 -3.11 5.09
N LEU A 311 -17.32 -3.11 3.82
CA LEU A 311 -17.45 -4.26 2.89
C LEU A 311 -16.56 -5.42 3.35
N THR A 312 -15.28 -5.14 3.58
CA THR A 312 -14.24 -6.10 3.98
C THR A 312 -13.30 -5.48 5.00
N VAL A 313 -12.73 -6.29 5.91
CA VAL A 313 -11.67 -5.86 6.85
C VAL A 313 -10.63 -6.96 7.04
N ALA A 314 -9.37 -6.66 6.71
CA ALA A 314 -8.22 -7.52 7.06
C ALA A 314 -7.54 -7.02 8.33
N ALA A 315 -7.53 -7.84 9.38
CA ALA A 315 -6.86 -7.51 10.65
C ALA A 315 -5.57 -8.33 10.84
N ILE A 316 -4.41 -7.68 10.70
CA ILE A 316 -3.08 -8.32 10.80
C ILE A 316 -2.48 -8.05 12.18
N PHE A 317 -2.52 -9.06 13.05
CA PHE A 317 -1.94 -9.00 14.39
C PHE A 317 -0.48 -9.50 14.39
N ARG A 318 0.44 -8.75 15.02
CA ARG A 318 1.87 -9.08 15.10
C ARG A 318 2.30 -9.31 16.55
N GLY A 319 3.03 -10.40 16.82
CA GLY A 319 3.59 -10.72 18.13
C GLY A 319 3.04 -12.01 18.77
N ARG A 320 3.46 -12.30 20.01
CA ARG A 320 3.04 -13.50 20.75
C ARG A 320 1.71 -13.26 21.46
N MET A 321 0.61 -13.82 20.94
CA MET A 321 -0.73 -13.72 21.51
C MET A 321 -1.55 -14.99 21.28
N SER A 322 -2.69 -15.11 21.97
CA SER A 322 -3.64 -16.22 21.81
C SER A 322 -4.54 -15.96 20.60
N MET A 323 -4.51 -16.84 19.58
CA MET A 323 -5.44 -16.76 18.43
C MET A 323 -6.89 -16.68 18.89
N LYS A 324 -7.27 -17.55 19.83
CA LYS A 324 -8.60 -17.56 20.46
C LYS A 324 -8.99 -16.19 21.04
N GLU A 325 -8.06 -15.47 21.67
CA GLU A 325 -8.36 -14.14 22.23
C GLU A 325 -8.59 -13.10 21.14
N VAL A 326 -7.81 -13.17 20.05
CA VAL A 326 -8.00 -12.34 18.86
C VAL A 326 -9.36 -12.61 18.23
N ASP A 327 -9.70 -13.88 17.97
CA ASP A 327 -10.97 -14.29 17.37
C ASP A 327 -12.17 -13.86 18.24
N GLU A 328 -12.10 -14.08 19.55
CA GLU A 328 -13.11 -13.62 20.51
C GLU A 328 -13.25 -12.09 20.52
N GLN A 329 -12.17 -11.31 20.39
CA GLN A 329 -12.28 -9.83 20.32
C GLN A 329 -12.80 -9.31 18.98
N MET A 330 -12.40 -9.92 17.86
CA MET A 330 -12.87 -9.52 16.53
C MET A 330 -14.38 -9.79 16.39
N LEU A 331 -14.85 -10.97 16.81
CA LEU A 331 -16.28 -11.32 16.86
C LEU A 331 -17.05 -10.42 17.85
N ASN A 332 -16.46 -10.07 18.99
CA ASN A 332 -17.05 -9.14 19.98
C ASN A 332 -17.21 -7.71 19.42
N VAL A 333 -16.30 -7.25 18.56
CA VAL A 333 -16.45 -5.96 17.86
C VAL A 333 -17.49 -6.05 16.74
N GLN A 334 -17.45 -7.09 15.90
CA GLN A 334 -18.42 -7.29 14.82
C GLN A 334 -19.87 -7.31 15.35
N ASN A 335 -20.13 -8.03 16.45
CA ASN A 335 -21.45 -8.09 17.09
C ASN A 335 -21.88 -6.77 17.77
N LYS A 336 -20.94 -5.92 18.21
CA LYS A 336 -21.26 -4.61 18.80
C LYS A 336 -21.52 -3.52 17.76
N ASN A 337 -20.84 -3.63 16.63
CA ASN A 337 -20.78 -2.65 15.57
C ASN A 337 -21.51 -3.13 14.31
N SER A 338 -22.46 -4.07 14.42
CA SER A 338 -23.04 -4.77 13.26
C SER A 338 -23.66 -3.83 12.22
N SER A 339 -24.23 -2.69 12.64
CA SER A 339 -24.75 -1.64 11.76
C SER A 339 -23.68 -0.95 10.88
N TYR A 340 -22.41 -1.03 11.26
CA TYR A 340 -21.26 -0.54 10.50
C TYR A 340 -20.62 -1.63 9.62
N PHE A 341 -21.21 -2.83 9.59
CA PHE A 341 -20.79 -3.95 8.75
C PHE A 341 -21.88 -4.25 7.73
N VAL A 342 -21.47 -4.65 6.53
CA VAL A 342 -22.39 -4.93 5.42
C VAL A 342 -23.04 -6.30 5.63
N GLU A 343 -24.37 -6.34 5.78
CA GLU A 343 -25.11 -7.54 6.19
C GLU A 343 -25.14 -8.64 5.11
N TRP A 344 -25.09 -8.28 3.83
CA TRP A 344 -25.07 -9.21 2.69
C TRP A 344 -23.70 -9.86 2.43
N ILE A 345 -22.61 -9.41 3.08
CA ILE A 345 -21.30 -10.10 3.07
C ILE A 345 -21.14 -10.90 4.38
N PRO A 346 -21.51 -12.20 4.42
CA PRO A 346 -21.31 -13.02 5.61
C PRO A 346 -19.81 -13.20 5.90
N ASN A 347 -19.37 -12.79 7.09
CA ASN A 347 -17.97 -12.78 7.54
C ASN A 347 -17.06 -11.74 6.84
N ASN A 348 -17.62 -10.56 6.50
CA ASN A 348 -16.89 -9.34 6.10
C ASN A 348 -15.63 -9.02 6.94
N VAL A 349 -15.63 -9.30 8.25
CA VAL A 349 -14.46 -9.19 9.13
C VAL A 349 -13.55 -10.41 8.99
N LYS A 350 -12.57 -10.34 8.09
CA LYS A 350 -11.52 -11.35 7.92
C LYS A 350 -10.32 -11.03 8.83
N THR A 351 -10.41 -11.46 10.09
CA THR A 351 -9.22 -11.66 10.93
C THR A 351 -8.19 -12.51 10.16
N ALA A 352 -6.91 -12.12 10.12
CA ALA A 352 -5.94 -12.73 9.20
C ALA A 352 -5.44 -14.15 9.59
N VAL A 353 -6.37 -15.11 9.72
CA VAL A 353 -6.19 -16.57 9.87
C VAL A 353 -7.36 -17.32 9.17
N TYR A 354 -7.23 -18.10 8.07
CA TYR A 354 -6.07 -18.37 7.21
C TYR A 354 -6.37 -18.67 5.70
N THR A 355 -7.61 -18.48 5.18
CA THR A 355 -7.96 -18.49 3.72
C THR A 355 -8.94 -17.33 3.37
N GLY A 356 -9.28 -16.92 2.14
CA GLY A 356 -9.09 -17.47 0.77
C GLY A 356 -10.35 -18.21 0.23
N GLU A 357 -10.89 -18.02 -0.99
CA GLU A 357 -10.60 -17.13 -2.16
C GLU A 357 -11.90 -16.27 -2.49
N GLY A 358 -12.34 -15.71 -3.66
CA GLY A 358 -11.99 -15.46 -5.11
C GLY A 358 -13.25 -14.83 -5.83
N MET A 359 -13.39 -14.23 -7.05
CA MET A 359 -12.64 -13.69 -8.24
C MET A 359 -13.74 -13.29 -9.33
N ASP A 360 -13.72 -12.49 -10.44
CA ASP A 360 -12.98 -11.42 -11.22
C ASP A 360 -13.94 -11.03 -12.46
N GLU A 361 -13.97 -9.99 -13.35
CA GLU A 361 -13.42 -8.62 -13.67
C GLU A 361 -14.07 -7.95 -14.98
N MET A 362 -14.72 -6.74 -14.99
CA MET A 362 -15.15 -5.87 -16.19
C MET A 362 -15.86 -4.51 -15.80
N GLU A 363 -16.19 -3.51 -16.67
CA GLU A 363 -15.41 -2.58 -17.56
C GLU A 363 -16.32 -1.37 -18.05
N PHE A 364 -15.82 -0.17 -18.42
CA PHE A 364 -16.64 1.08 -18.54
C PHE A 364 -16.19 2.08 -19.65
N THR A 365 -16.85 3.23 -19.76
CA THR A 365 -16.32 4.47 -20.39
C THR A 365 -15.89 5.46 -19.30
N GLU A 366 -14.75 5.13 -18.68
CA GLU A 366 -14.46 5.18 -17.23
C GLU A 366 -14.17 6.61 -16.63
N ALA A 367 -12.92 6.98 -16.35
CA ALA A 367 -12.39 8.33 -16.06
C ALA A 367 -13.12 9.29 -15.07
N GLU A 368 -13.69 10.42 -15.54
CA GLU A 368 -14.34 11.43 -14.68
C GLU A 368 -15.73 10.97 -14.22
N SER A 369 -16.35 10.09 -15.02
CA SER A 369 -17.48 9.29 -14.58
C SER A 369 -17.03 8.47 -13.36
N ASN A 370 -15.94 7.69 -13.43
CA ASN A 370 -15.44 6.90 -12.28
C ASN A 370 -15.34 7.68 -10.99
N MET A 371 -14.76 8.88 -10.96
CA MET A 371 -14.54 9.52 -9.67
C MET A 371 -15.87 9.88 -8.96
N ASN A 372 -16.95 10.05 -9.73
CA ASN A 372 -18.31 10.25 -9.22
C ASN A 372 -19.09 8.92 -9.10
N ASP A 373 -18.86 7.98 -10.00
CA ASP A 373 -19.56 6.70 -10.09
C ASP A 373 -19.00 5.69 -9.11
N LEU A 374 -17.69 5.60 -8.89
CA LEU A 374 -17.05 4.89 -7.78
C LEU A 374 -17.55 5.41 -6.42
N VAL A 375 -17.73 6.73 -6.30
CA VAL A 375 -18.34 7.35 -5.11
C VAL A 375 -19.83 6.99 -4.99
N SER A 376 -20.53 6.86 -6.11
CA SER A 376 -21.94 6.43 -6.16
C SER A 376 -22.09 4.92 -5.90
N GLU A 377 -21.16 4.08 -6.34
CA GLU A 377 -21.01 2.66 -6.03
C GLU A 377 -20.81 2.50 -4.51
N TYR A 378 -19.84 3.22 -3.93
CA TYR A 378 -19.64 3.24 -2.47
C TYR A 378 -20.89 3.71 -1.71
N GLN A 379 -21.62 4.71 -2.22
CA GLN A 379 -22.87 5.18 -1.61
C GLN A 379 -24.01 4.15 -1.74
N GLN A 380 -24.15 3.51 -2.91
CA GLN A 380 -25.15 2.49 -3.20
C GLN A 380 -24.94 1.26 -2.31
N TYR A 381 -23.72 0.72 -2.23
CA TYR A 381 -23.41 -0.40 -1.34
C TYR A 381 -23.45 -0.04 0.16
N GLN A 382 -23.35 1.24 0.51
CA GLN A 382 -23.56 1.73 1.88
C GLN A 382 -25.06 1.74 2.25
N ASP A 383 -25.95 2.13 1.33
CA ASP A 383 -27.37 2.28 1.60
C ASP A 383 -28.18 0.98 1.36
N ALA A 384 -27.71 0.10 0.47
CA ALA A 384 -28.34 -1.16 0.09
C ALA A 384 -28.76 -2.08 1.26
N THR A 385 -29.88 -2.79 1.08
CA THR A 385 -30.48 -3.69 2.07
C THR A 385 -30.75 -5.09 1.51
N ALA A 386 -30.81 -6.09 2.39
CA ALA A 386 -30.92 -7.51 2.04
C ALA A 386 -32.30 -7.95 1.50
N GLU A 387 -33.17 -7.02 1.12
CA GLU A 387 -34.44 -7.29 0.43
C GLU A 387 -34.42 -6.86 -1.06
N GLU A 388 -33.36 -6.17 -1.51
CA GLU A 388 -33.31 -5.52 -2.84
C GLU A 388 -32.60 -6.36 -3.93
N GLU A 389 -31.85 -7.41 -3.57
CA GLU A 389 -31.15 -8.30 -4.54
C GLU A 389 -32.09 -8.94 -5.58
N GLY A 390 -33.37 -9.13 -5.23
CA GLY A 390 -34.37 -9.77 -6.07
C GLY A 390 -34.83 -8.99 -7.32
N GLU A 391 -34.43 -7.72 -7.48
CA GLU A 391 -34.63 -6.96 -8.73
C GLU A 391 -33.32 -6.80 -9.54
N PHE A 392 -32.14 -7.11 -8.97
CA PHE A 392 -30.86 -6.97 -9.67
C PHE A 392 -30.42 -8.22 -10.44
N GLU A 393 -30.82 -9.44 -10.03
CA GLU A 393 -30.53 -10.66 -10.82
C GLU A 393 -31.29 -10.72 -12.17
N GLU A 394 -32.41 -10.00 -12.35
CA GLU A 394 -33.19 -10.04 -13.60
C GLU A 394 -32.69 -9.07 -14.70
N GLU A 395 -31.89 -8.03 -14.38
CA GLU A 395 -31.38 -7.11 -15.42
C GLU A 395 -30.11 -7.60 -16.13
N GLU A 396 -29.28 -8.46 -15.51
CA GLU A 396 -28.07 -9.00 -16.15
C GLU A 396 -28.33 -10.14 -17.16
N GLU A 397 -29.47 -10.84 -17.13
CA GLU A 397 -29.78 -11.90 -18.12
C GLU A 397 -30.25 -11.37 -19.50
N VAL A 398 -30.35 -10.05 -19.70
CA VAL A 398 -31.05 -9.45 -20.86
C VAL A 398 -30.25 -8.39 -21.66
N ALA A 399 -28.93 -8.25 -21.41
CA ALA A 399 -28.04 -7.29 -22.08
C ALA A 399 -27.15 -7.92 -23.19
#